data_AF-A0A8T9JDP8-F1
#
_entry.id   AF-A0A8T9JDP8-F1
#
_cell.length_a   1.000
_cell.length_b   1.000
_cell.length_c   1.000
_cell.angle_alpha   90.00
_cell.angle_beta   90.00
_cell.angle_gamma   90.00
#
_symmetry.space_group_name_H-M   'P 1'
#
loop_
_entity.id
_entity.type
_entity.pdbx_description
1 polymer ?
#
loop_
_entity_poly.entity_id
_entity_poly.type
_entity_poly.pdbx_seq_one_letter_code
_entity_poly.pdbx_strand_id
1 'polypeptide(L)'
;MVSLLGIFFMSGFILLLVFTYHLLLFNKSLDYHNKGVWSSPFESGFSGHAVNINNFSVSFFILLVFFVVFDLEISLLLNLPTHPSIFKNFFFYFSFVLLICLGYLLEVNKGFVVWQG
;
A
#
# COMPACT_ATOMS: atom_id res chain seq x y z
N MET A 1 18.74 0.42 43.58
CA MET A 1 18.53 -1.00 43.23
C MET A 1 17.04 -1.31 43.37
N VAL A 2 16.30 -1.40 42.27
CA VAL A 2 14.95 -1.99 42.33
C VAL A 2 15.19 -3.46 42.65
N SER A 3 14.74 -3.91 43.83
CA SER A 3 14.90 -5.30 44.23
C SER A 3 14.12 -6.19 43.27
N LEU A 4 14.61 -7.41 43.04
CA LEU A 4 13.99 -8.41 42.17
C LEU A 4 12.50 -8.64 42.54
N LEU A 5 12.20 -8.48 43.84
CA LEU A 5 10.85 -8.54 44.42
C LEU A 5 9.93 -7.40 43.93
N GLY A 6 10.47 -6.19 43.72
CA GLY A 6 9.72 -5.05 43.16
C GLY A 6 9.32 -5.27 41.69
N ILE A 7 10.14 -5.98 40.91
CA ILE A 7 9.83 -6.30 39.51
C ILE A 7 8.66 -7.29 39.43
N PHE A 8 8.64 -8.30 40.30
CA PHE A 8 7.52 -9.25 40.39
C PHE A 8 6.20 -8.59 40.83
N PHE A 9 6.26 -7.62 41.73
CA PHE A 9 5.06 -6.87 42.13
C PHE A 9 4.50 -6.02 40.98
N MET A 10 5.37 -5.34 40.24
CA MET A 10 4.94 -4.53 39.09
C MET A 10 4.36 -5.38 37.96
N SER A 11 4.99 -6.52 37.65
CA SER A 11 4.46 -7.43 36.62
C SER A 11 3.14 -8.08 37.03
N GLY A 12 3.00 -8.47 38.31
CA GLY A 12 1.74 -9.01 38.84
C GLY A 12 0.60 -7.99 38.77
N PHE A 13 0.87 -6.72 39.07
CA PHE A 13 -0.12 -5.65 38.98
C PHE A 13 -0.59 -5.42 37.54
N ILE A 14 0.34 -5.42 36.58
CA ILE A 14 0.01 -5.28 35.15
C ILE A 14 -0.84 -6.46 34.66
N LEU A 15 -0.50 -7.70 35.04
CA LEU A 15 -1.29 -8.88 34.67
C LEU A 15 -2.69 -8.85 35.28
N LEU A 16 -2.83 -8.33 36.50
CA LEU A 16 -4.13 -8.18 37.16
C LEU A 16 -5.01 -7.15 36.43
N LEU A 17 -4.44 -6.03 35.96
CA LEU A 17 -5.16 -5.05 35.13
C LEU A 17 -5.62 -5.64 33.80
N VAL A 18 -4.79 -6.44 33.14
CA VAL A 18 -5.17 -7.12 31.89
C VAL A 18 -6.26 -8.16 32.14
N PHE A 19 -6.16 -8.90 33.24
CA PHE A 19 -7.14 -9.92 33.62
C PHE A 19 -8.49 -9.29 33.99
N THR A 20 -8.50 -8.18 34.73
CA THR A 20 -9.74 -7.44 35.03
C THR A 20 -10.33 -6.81 33.79
N TYR A 21 -9.54 -6.26 32.87
CA TYR A 21 -10.05 -5.78 31.57
C TYR A 21 -10.75 -6.91 30.79
N HIS A 22 -10.20 -8.13 30.83
CA HIS A 22 -10.79 -9.25 30.12
C HIS A 22 -12.02 -9.86 30.83
N LEU A 23 -12.04 -9.83 32.16
CA LEU A 23 -13.15 -10.28 33.00
C LEU A 23 -14.32 -9.28 33.08
N LEU A 24 -14.02 -7.98 33.06
CA LEU A 24 -15.00 -6.91 33.26
C LEU A 24 -15.67 -6.56 31.94
N LEU A 25 -16.55 -7.48 31.54
CA LEU A 25 -17.88 -7.17 31.01
C LEU A 25 -18.02 -6.37 29.70
N PHE A 26 -16.94 -5.92 29.05
CA PHE A 26 -17.07 -5.19 27.78
C PHE A 26 -17.27 -6.10 26.55
N ASN A 27 -16.95 -7.39 26.66
CA ASN A 27 -17.06 -8.32 25.53
C ASN A 27 -18.34 -9.17 25.54
N LYS A 28 -19.05 -9.25 26.66
CA LYS A 28 -20.26 -10.06 26.76
C LYS A 28 -21.51 -9.27 26.37
N SER A 29 -21.66 -9.15 25.06
CA SER A 29 -22.94 -9.26 24.34
C SER A 29 -24.21 -8.84 25.10
N LEU A 30 -24.41 -7.54 25.29
CA LEU A 30 -25.76 -6.99 25.22
C LEU A 30 -25.98 -6.58 23.76
N ASP A 31 -27.03 -7.11 23.15
CA ASP A 31 -27.36 -7.10 21.72
C ASP A 31 -26.51 -7.97 20.79
N TYR A 32 -26.82 -9.27 20.82
CA TYR A 32 -26.49 -10.23 19.75
C TYR A 32 -27.12 -9.89 18.38
N HIS A 33 -27.91 -8.81 18.29
CA HIS A 33 -28.57 -8.37 17.05
C HIS A 33 -27.93 -7.13 16.40
N ASN A 34 -27.17 -6.31 17.15
CA ASN A 34 -26.67 -5.01 16.66
C ASN A 34 -25.15 -4.93 16.44
N LYS A 35 -24.39 -5.99 16.72
CA LYS A 35 -22.93 -6.00 16.52
C LYS A 35 -22.51 -5.85 15.05
N GLY A 36 -23.38 -6.16 14.10
CA GLY A 36 -23.12 -5.96 12.68
C GLY A 36 -23.34 -4.52 12.19
N VAL A 37 -24.02 -3.65 12.94
CA VAL A 37 -24.46 -2.34 12.40
C VAL A 37 -23.35 -1.29 12.48
N TRP A 38 -22.51 -1.34 13.52
CA TRP A 38 -21.46 -0.33 13.74
C TRP A 38 -20.08 -0.75 13.19
N SER A 39 -19.90 -2.03 12.84
CA SER A 39 -18.66 -2.58 12.27
C SER A 39 -18.86 -3.18 10.86
N SER A 40 -20.00 -2.95 10.21
CA SER A 40 -20.18 -3.32 8.81
C SER A 40 -19.66 -2.22 7.88
N PRO A 41 -19.14 -2.59 6.70
CA PRO A 41 -18.87 -1.62 5.64
C PRO A 41 -20.15 -0.84 5.28
N PHE A 42 -19.97 0.42 4.87
CA PHE A 42 -21.09 1.30 4.53
C PHE A 42 -21.79 0.83 3.25
N GLU A 43 -22.87 0.06 3.39
CA GLU A 43 -23.62 -0.55 2.28
C GLU A 43 -24.87 0.23 1.84
N SER A 44 -24.91 1.55 2.05
CA SER A 44 -26.05 2.41 1.66
C SER A 44 -27.44 1.89 2.09
N GLY A 45 -27.53 1.21 3.25
CA GLY A 45 -28.79 0.75 3.83
C GLY A 45 -29.26 -0.66 3.42
N PHE A 46 -28.47 -1.42 2.65
CA PHE A 46 -28.76 -2.84 2.37
C PHE A 46 -27.98 -3.77 3.31
N SER A 47 -28.59 -4.91 3.70
CA SER A 47 -27.89 -5.93 4.48
C SER A 47 -26.82 -6.58 3.60
N GLY A 48 -25.56 -6.21 3.82
CA GLY A 48 -24.38 -6.72 3.13
C GLY A 48 -24.27 -8.24 3.20
N HIS A 49 -24.74 -8.91 2.16
CA HIS A 49 -24.46 -10.33 1.92
C HIS A 49 -23.53 -10.52 0.70
N ALA A 50 -22.95 -9.44 0.21
CA ALA A 50 -22.03 -9.47 -0.91
C ALA A 50 -20.59 -9.50 -0.38
N VAL A 51 -19.85 -10.54 -0.76
CA VAL A 51 -18.39 -10.56 -0.62
C VAL A 51 -17.86 -9.36 -1.39
N ASN A 52 -17.12 -8.48 -0.72
CA ASN A 52 -16.42 -7.38 -1.37
C ASN A 52 -15.29 -7.98 -2.22
N ILE A 53 -15.63 -8.38 -3.44
CA ILE A 53 -14.66 -8.74 -4.46
C ILE A 53 -14.04 -7.41 -4.86
N ASN A 54 -12.89 -7.09 -4.28
CA ASN A 54 -12.04 -6.03 -4.80
C ASN A 54 -11.69 -6.42 -6.24
N ASN A 55 -12.44 -5.88 -7.20
CA ASN A 55 -12.09 -5.89 -8.61
C ASN A 55 -10.91 -4.92 -8.77
N PHE A 56 -9.76 -5.32 -8.26
CA PHE A 56 -8.50 -4.70 -8.62
C PHE A 56 -8.31 -4.96 -10.12
N SER A 57 -8.46 -3.90 -10.91
CA SER A 57 -8.37 -4.02 -12.35
C SER A 57 -6.94 -4.36 -12.74
N VAL A 58 -6.77 -5.30 -13.67
CA VAL A 58 -5.46 -5.65 -14.26
C VAL A 58 -4.77 -4.40 -14.82
N SER A 59 -5.54 -3.41 -15.26
CA SER A 59 -5.04 -2.11 -15.71
C SER A 59 -4.24 -1.37 -14.64
N PHE A 60 -4.68 -1.38 -13.37
CA PHE A 60 -3.94 -0.74 -12.28
C PHE A 60 -2.61 -1.46 -12.02
N PHE A 61 -2.60 -2.79 -12.10
CA PHE A 61 -1.37 -3.57 -11.97
C PHE A 61 -0.35 -3.22 -13.06
N ILE A 62 -0.79 -3.12 -14.31
CA ILE A 62 0.07 -2.77 -15.45
C ILE A 62 0.61 -1.35 -15.31
N LEU A 63 -0.21 -0.41 -14.84
CA LEU A 63 0.22 0.96 -14.58
C LEU A 63 1.30 1.03 -13.49
N LEU A 64 1.21 0.21 -12.44
CA LEU A 64 2.23 0.15 -11.39
C LEU A 64 3.56 -0.40 -11.91
N VAL A 65 3.53 -1.48 -12.69
CA VAL A 65 4.75 -2.04 -13.30
C VAL A 65 5.39 -1.02 -14.25
N PHE A 66 4.58 -0.36 -15.09
CA PHE A 66 5.05 0.69 -15.99
C PHE A 66 5.70 1.86 -15.22
N PHE A 67 5.08 2.30 -14.14
CA PHE A 67 5.62 3.37 -13.28
C PHE A 67 7.00 3.01 -12.74
N VAL A 68 7.20 1.78 -12.26
CA VAL A 68 8.51 1.32 -11.73
C VAL A 68 9.58 1.31 -12.83
N VAL A 69 9.25 0.84 -14.04
CA VAL A 69 10.20 0.82 -15.15
C VAL A 69 10.59 2.24 -15.56
N PHE A 70 9.62 3.14 -15.68
CA PHE A 70 9.87 4.53 -16.08
C PHE A 70 10.67 5.30 -15.02
N ASP A 71 10.43 5.07 -13.72
CA ASP A 71 11.20 5.67 -12.62
C ASP A 71 12.68 5.22 -12.64
N LEU A 72 12.93 3.95 -13.01
CA LEU A 72 14.28 3.42 -13.19
C LEU A 72 14.99 4.08 -14.38
N GLU A 73 14.31 4.26 -15.51
CA GLU A 73 14.86 4.93 -16.70
C GLU A 73 15.20 6.40 -16.43
N ILE A 74 14.36 7.11 -15.68
CA ILE A 74 14.64 8.49 -15.24
C ILE A 74 15.81 8.54 -14.27
N SER A 75 15.88 7.60 -13.33
CA SER A 75 17.00 7.52 -12.39
C SER A 75 18.34 7.32 -13.09
N LEU A 76 18.36 6.49 -14.15
CA LEU A 76 19.52 6.36 -15.03
C LEU A 76 19.83 7.67 -15.75
N LEU A 77 18.81 8.40 -16.24
CA LEU A 77 19.00 9.70 -16.87
C LEU A 77 19.62 10.74 -15.93
N LEU A 78 19.19 10.76 -14.67
CA LEU A 78 19.68 11.69 -13.65
C LEU A 78 21.17 11.53 -13.37
N ASN A 79 21.71 10.31 -13.52
CA ASN A 79 23.12 10.03 -13.27
C ASN A 79 24.04 10.36 -14.46
N LEU A 80 23.51 10.85 -15.59
CA LEU A 80 24.35 11.25 -16.74
C LEU A 80 25.33 12.40 -16.47
N PRO A 81 24.92 13.52 -15.82
CA PRO A 81 25.75 14.71 -15.72
C PRO A 81 27.02 14.49 -14.87
N THR A 82 27.07 13.40 -14.10
CA THR A 82 28.22 13.05 -13.26
C THR A 82 29.38 12.46 -14.07
N HIS A 83 29.15 12.06 -15.32
CA HIS A 83 30.20 11.52 -16.19
C HIS A 83 30.90 12.63 -16.98
N PRO A 84 32.23 12.78 -16.89
CA PRO A 84 32.97 13.86 -17.55
C PRO A 84 33.08 13.73 -19.09
N SER A 85 32.62 12.61 -19.68
CA SER A 85 32.75 12.30 -21.12
C SER A 85 31.43 12.36 -21.90
N ILE A 86 30.52 13.28 -21.52
CA ILE A 86 29.17 13.45 -22.11
C ILE A 86 29.19 13.52 -23.64
N PHE A 87 30.15 14.27 -24.23
CA PHE A 87 30.21 14.46 -25.68
C PHE A 87 30.50 13.18 -26.47
N LYS A 88 31.23 12.21 -25.90
CA LYS A 88 31.55 10.95 -26.58
C LYS A 88 30.35 10.00 -26.63
N ASN A 89 29.46 10.10 -25.66
CA ASN A 89 28.31 9.20 -25.50
C ASN A 89 26.97 9.86 -25.90
N PHE A 90 26.99 11.07 -26.45
CA PHE A 90 25.80 11.83 -26.83
C PHE A 90 24.81 11.03 -27.70
N PHE A 91 25.33 10.27 -28.67
CA PHE A 91 24.50 9.43 -29.53
C PHE A 91 23.74 8.34 -28.75
N PHE A 92 24.40 7.69 -27.79
CA PHE A 92 23.75 6.69 -26.94
C PHE A 92 22.66 7.29 -26.07
N TYR A 93 22.89 8.49 -25.53
CA TYR A 93 21.89 9.20 -24.73
C TYR A 93 20.69 9.65 -25.56
N PHE A 94 20.93 10.16 -26.77
CA PHE A 94 19.85 10.51 -27.70
C PHE A 94 19.03 9.29 -28.10
N SER A 95 19.69 8.17 -28.40
CA SER A 95 19.04 6.88 -28.68
C SER A 95 18.21 6.40 -27.48
N PHE A 96 18.74 6.54 -26.25
CA PHE A 96 18.04 6.17 -25.02
C PHE A 96 16.75 6.97 -24.83
N VAL A 97 16.80 8.30 -24.98
CA VAL A 97 15.62 9.17 -24.90
C VAL A 97 14.58 8.83 -25.97
N LEU A 98 15.02 8.52 -27.20
CA LEU A 98 14.11 8.06 -28.26
C LEU A 98 13.41 6.73 -27.90
N LEU A 99 14.13 5.81 -27.27
CA LEU A 99 13.61 4.52 -26.84
C LEU A 99 12.51 4.70 -25.78
N ILE A 100 12.73 5.58 -24.80
CA ILE A 100 11.73 5.96 -23.79
C ILE A 100 10.48 6.55 -24.47
N CYS A 101 10.67 7.47 -25.42
CA CYS A 101 9.57 8.11 -26.14
C CYS A 101 8.74 7.08 -26.94
N LEU A 102 9.40 6.14 -27.61
CA LEU A 102 8.72 5.06 -28.33
C LEU A 102 7.97 4.10 -27.40
N GLY A 103 8.58 3.72 -26.28
CA GLY A 103 7.95 2.88 -25.26
C GLY A 103 6.66 3.51 -24.73
N TYR A 104 6.70 4.80 -24.41
CA TYR A 104 5.53 5.56 -23.97
C TYR A 104 4.42 5.60 -25.04
N LEU A 105 4.76 5.89 -26.30
CA LEU A 105 3.77 5.94 -27.38
C LEU A 105 3.10 4.58 -27.64
N LEU A 106 3.86 3.49 -27.58
CA LEU A 106 3.31 2.13 -27.72
C LEU A 106 2.32 1.81 -26.60
N GLU A 107 2.60 2.26 -25.38
CA GLU A 107 1.74 2.01 -24.23
C GLU A 107 0.42 2.80 -24.30
N VAL A 108 0.51 4.08 -24.68
CA VAL A 108 -0.67 4.92 -24.92
C VAL A 108 -1.56 4.33 -26.02
N ASN A 109 -0.97 3.85 -27.11
CA ASN A 109 -1.72 3.22 -28.21
C ASN A 109 -2.40 1.90 -27.80
N LYS A 110 -1.85 1.15 -26.84
CA LYS A 110 -2.49 -0.08 -26.33
C LYS A 110 -3.68 0.20 -25.42
N GLY A 111 -3.92 1.45 -25.04
CA GLY A 111 -5.10 1.86 -24.29
C GLY A 111 -5.07 1.52 -22.81
N PHE A 112 -3.93 1.10 -22.24
CA PHE A 112 -3.79 0.84 -20.80
C PHE A 112 -3.99 2.09 -19.93
N VAL A 113 -3.77 3.28 -20.52
CA VAL A 113 -3.95 4.58 -19.87
C VAL A 113 -5.39 5.12 -20.03
N VAL A 114 -6.22 4.50 -20.87
CA VAL A 114 -7.60 4.94 -21.08
C VAL A 114 -8.46 4.39 -19.95
N TRP A 115 -8.78 5.26 -19.00
CA TRP A 115 -9.82 5.00 -18.02
C TRP A 115 -11.17 5.05 -18.72
N GLN A 116 -11.74 3.89 -19.03
CA GLN A 116 -13.17 3.79 -19.28
C GLN A 116 -13.85 3.86 -17.91
N GLY A 117 -14.41 5.04 -17.61
CA GLY A 117 -15.24 5.28 -16.43
C GLY A 117 -16.56 4.51 -16.48
#